data_AF-A0A4Q2U024-F1
#
_entry.id   AF-A0A4Q2U024-F1
#
_cell.length_a   1.000
_cell.length_b   1.000
_cell.length_c   1.000
_cell.angle_alpha   90.00
_cell.angle_beta   90.00
_cell.angle_gamma   90.00
#
_symmetry.space_group_name_H-M   'P 1'
#
loop_
_entity.id
_entity.type
_entity.pdbx_description
1 polymer ?
#
loop_
_entity_poly.entity_id
_entity_poly.type
_entity_poly.pdbx_seq_one_letter_code
_entity_poly.pdbx_strand_id
1 'polypeptide(L)' 'MSALIAAARTVMPGKGQVFPPFQGLQYMRDMFSGRGKLAPLDNGRYPGLRWTSVREVVAERDRYGA' A
#
# COMPACT_ATOMS: atom_id res chain seq x y z
N MET A 1 -5.84 -4.83 14.50
CA MET A 1 -5.00 -3.61 14.44
C MET A 1 -5.72 -2.29 14.75
N SER A 2 -7.05 -2.18 14.65
CA SER A 2 -7.75 -0.89 14.78
C SER A 2 -7.59 -0.16 16.12
N ALA A 3 -7.52 -0.88 17.24
CA ALA A 3 -7.27 -0.28 18.56
C ALA A 3 -5.89 0.38 18.66
N LEU A 4 -4.84 -0.27 18.14
CA LEU A 4 -3.48 0.27 18.10
C LEU A 4 -3.38 1.51 17.22
N ILE A 5 -4.06 1.51 16.07
CA ILE A 5 -4.17 2.68 15.18
C ILE A 5 -4.83 3.85 15.92
N ALA A 6 -5.95 3.60 16.62
CA ALA A 6 -6.66 4.64 17.35
C ALA A 6 -5.78 5.22 18.46
N ALA A 7 -5.10 4.36 19.23
CA ALA A 7 -4.15 4.79 20.25
C ALA A 7 -3.02 5.64 19.63
N ALA A 8 -2.36 5.14 18.57
CA ALA A 8 -1.28 5.84 17.87
C ALA A 8 -1.72 7.21 17.33
N ARG A 9 -2.95 7.32 16.80
CA ARG A 9 -3.50 8.60 16.32
C ARG A 9 -3.73 9.60 17.44
N THR A 10 -4.12 9.13 18.62
CA THR A 10 -4.33 9.99 19.79
C THR A 10 -3.01 10.47 20.38
N VAL A 11 -2.02 9.58 20.55
CA VAL A 11 -0.73 9.94 21.18
C VAL A 11 0.25 10.63 20.23
N MET A 12 0.17 10.30 18.94
CA MET A 12 1.05 10.83 17.88
C MET A 12 0.20 11.30 16.69
N PRO A 13 -0.54 12.41 16.83
CA PRO A 13 -1.43 12.91 15.78
C PRO A 13 -0.69 13.44 14.55
N GLY A 14 0.61 13.76 14.67
CA GLY A 14 1.49 14.11 13.56
C GLY A 14 1.05 15.34 12.75
N LYS A 15 0.59 16.40 13.43
CA LYS A 15 0.22 17.67 12.77
C LYS A 15 1.38 18.19 11.93
N GLY A 16 1.10 18.55 10.67
CA GLY A 16 2.09 19.05 9.70
C GLY A 16 2.92 17.96 9.00
N GLN A 17 2.75 16.69 9.36
CA GLN A 17 3.40 15.58 8.65
C GLN A 17 2.55 15.13 7.47
N VAL A 18 3.20 14.84 6.34
CA VAL A 18 2.52 14.30 5.15
C VAL A 18 1.97 12.89 5.43
N PHE A 19 2.70 12.08 6.19
CA PHE A 19 2.34 10.70 6.53
C PHE A 19 2.64 10.39 8.01
N PRO A 20 1.71 10.72 8.93
CA PRO A 20 1.89 10.40 10.35
C PRO A 20 1.92 8.88 10.63
N PRO A 21 2.57 8.42 11.72
CA PRO A 21 2.76 6.99 12.00
C PRO A 21 1.48 6.14 12.02
N PHE A 22 0.38 6.67 12.58
CA PHE A 22 -0.89 5.94 12.61
C PHE A 22 -1.47 5.69 11.20
N GLN A 23 -1.12 6.52 10.21
CA GLN A 23 -1.53 6.33 8.81
C GLN A 23 -0.79 5.15 8.17
N GLY A 24 0.50 4.94 8.49
CA GLY A 24 1.24 3.76 8.06
C GLY A 24 0.61 2.46 8.58
N LEU A 25 0.21 2.45 9.86
CA LEU A 25 -0.51 1.32 10.45
C LEU A 25 -1.89 1.08 9.80
N GLN A 26 -2.60 2.16 9.45
CA GLN A 26 -3.84 2.06 8.69
C GLN A 26 -3.60 1.46 7.30
N TYR A 27 -2.61 1.96 6.57
CA TYR A 27 -2.24 1.46 5.26
C TYR A 27 -1.95 -0.05 5.31
N MET A 28 -1.11 -0.48 6.25
CA MET A 28 -0.78 -1.89 6.45
C MET A 28 -2.04 -2.72 6.71
N ARG A 29 -2.87 -2.32 7.68
CA ARG A 29 -4.12 -3.02 8.00
C ARG A 29 -5.05 -3.08 6.77
N ASP A 30 -5.20 -1.99 6.03
CA ASP A 30 -6.15 -1.88 4.91
C ASP A 30 -5.70 -2.72 3.71
N MET A 31 -4.40 -2.73 3.39
CA MET A 31 -3.83 -3.58 2.33
C MET A 31 -3.95 -5.06 2.66
N PHE A 32 -3.52 -5.48 3.86
CA PHE A 32 -3.53 -6.89 4.26
C PHE A 32 -4.93 -7.46 4.55
N SER A 33 -5.89 -6.60 4.95
CA SER A 33 -7.30 -7.02 5.09
C SER A 33 -8.07 -7.03 3.77
N GLY A 34 -7.45 -6.63 2.65
CA GLY A 34 -8.10 -6.55 1.34
C GLY A 34 -9.04 -5.35 1.16
N ARG A 35 -9.24 -4.51 2.20
CA ARG A 35 -10.05 -3.28 2.09
C ARG A 35 -9.49 -2.25 1.12
N GLY A 36 -8.19 -2.32 0.84
CA GLY A 36 -7.53 -1.50 -0.17
C GLY A 36 -7.67 -2.01 -1.61
N LYS A 37 -8.31 -3.17 -1.83
CA LYS A 37 -8.43 -3.75 -3.18
C LYS A 37 -9.51 -3.02 -3.97
N LEU A 38 -9.17 -2.59 -5.18
CA LEU A 38 -10.14 -2.03 -6.13
C LEU A 38 -11.09 -3.14 -6.61
N ALA A 39 -12.39 -2.85 -6.61
CA ALA A 39 -13.43 -3.75 -7.10
C ALA A 39 -14.44 -2.97 -7.95
N PRO A 40 -14.47 -3.15 -9.29
CA PRO A 40 -13.58 -4.06 -10.05
C PRO A 40 -12.16 -3.50 -10.20
N LEU A 41 -11.18 -4.42 -10.33
CA LEU A 41 -9.87 -4.11 -10.88
C LEU A 41 -9.88 -4.48 -12.36
N ASP A 42 -9.85 -3.47 -13.23
CA ASP A 42 -9.87 -3.66 -14.69
C ASP A 42 -8.50 -3.30 -15.29
N ASN A 43 -7.67 -4.33 -15.47
CA ASN A 43 -6.37 -4.19 -16.14
C ASN A 43 -6.50 -4.02 -17.67
N GLY A 44 -7.70 -4.24 -18.23
CA GLY A 44 -8.03 -4.06 -19.64
C GLY A 44 -8.50 -2.65 -20.00
N ARG A 45 -8.65 -1.76 -19.01
CA ARG A 45 -9.15 -0.38 -19.19
C ARG A 45 -8.41 0.42 -20.27
N TYR A 46 -7.12 0.15 -20.45
CA TYR A 46 -6.27 0.82 -21.44
C TYR A 46 -5.74 -0.20 -22.45
N PRO A 47 -6.42 -0.37 -23.60
CA PRO A 47 -6.01 -1.35 -24.60
C PRO A 47 -4.65 -0.98 -25.21
N GLY A 48 -3.82 -1.98 -25.46
CA GLY A 48 -2.46 -1.81 -26.00
C GLY A 48 -1.37 -1.61 -24.95
N LEU A 49 -1.72 -1.35 -23.68
CA LEU A 49 -0.74 -1.36 -22.59
C LEU A 49 -0.48 -2.79 -22.10
N ARG A 50 0.80 -3.12 -21.91
CA ARG A 50 1.22 -4.36 -21.25
C ARG A 50 1.69 -4.05 -19.84
N TRP A 51 1.04 -4.65 -18.85
CA TRP A 51 1.42 -4.51 -17.46
C TRP A 51 2.65 -5.36 -17.15
N THR A 52 3.64 -4.78 -16.46
CA THR A 52 4.73 -5.53 -15.87
C THR A 52 4.21 -6.32 -14.68
N SER A 53 4.39 -7.63 -14.70
CA SER A 53 4.00 -8.51 -13.60
C SER A 53 4.90 -8.31 -12.38
N VAL A 54 4.38 -8.64 -11.20
CA VAL A 54 5.15 -8.63 -9.95
C VAL A 54 6.40 -9.53 -10.07
N ARG A 55 6.29 -10.67 -10.75
CA ARG A 55 7.42 -11.57 -11.01
C ARG A 55 8.53 -10.89 -11.79
N GLU A 56 8.18 -10.17 -12.84
CA GLU A 56 9.17 -9.43 -13.65
C GLU A 56 9.84 -8.32 -12.84
N VAL A 57 9.08 -7.58 -12.02
CA VAL A 57 9.65 -6.53 -11.15
C VAL A 57 10.64 -7.10 -10.13
N VAL A 58 10.29 -8.21 -9.46
CA VAL A 58 11.16 -8.84 -8.46
C VAL A 58 12.41 -9.41 -9.10
N ALA A 59 12.26 -10.14 -10.21
CA ALA A 59 13.39 -10.70 -10.94
C ALA A 59 14.37 -9.62 -11.41
N GLU A 60 13.87 -8.44 -11.78
CA GLU A 60 14.73 -7.32 -12.17
C GLU A 60 15.48 -6.71 -10.99
N ARG A 61 14.84 -6.58 -9.81
CA ARG A 61 15.50 -6.04 -8.61
C ARG A 61 16.59 -6.96 -8.08
N ASP A 62 16.36 -8.27 -8.09
CA ASP A 62 17.37 -9.26 -7.69
C ASP A 62 18.63 -9.19 -8.59
N ARG A 63 18.45 -8.95 -9.89
CA ARG A 63 19.57 -8.82 -10.85
C ARG A 63 20.44 -7.59 -10.59
N TYR A 64 19.86 -6.51 -10.06
CA TYR A 64 20.57 -5.26 -9.81
C TYR A 64 21.10 -5.10 -8.37
N GLY A 65 21.03 -6.16 -7.55
CA GLY A 65 21.61 -6.16 -6.21
C GLY A 65 20.94 -5.16 -5.26
N ALA A 66 19.61 -5.21 -5.19
CA ALA A 66 18.86 -4.58 -4.10
C ALA A 66 19.06 -5.32 -2.77
#